data_AF-A0A970D6D0-F1
#
_entry.id   AF-A0A970D6D0-F1
#
_cell.length_a   1.000
_cell.length_b   1.000
_cell.length_c   1.000
_cell.angle_alpha   90.00
_cell.angle_beta   90.00
_cell.angle_gamma   90.00
#
_symmetry.space_group_name_H-M   'P 1'
#
loop_
_entity.id
_entity.type
_entity.pdbx_description
1 polymer ?
#
loop_
_entity_poly.entity_id
_entity_poly.type
_entity_poly.pdbx_seq_one_letter_code
_entity_poly.pdbx_strand_id
1 'polypeptide(L)'
;MATLEQQRAAHAWEKVQGKSKEFKNLAKGAPALVMNNGLMPSLAFWQDKGGNSGELVRVILDWLSQRKLVASSDFSSAMVSLQKADPVKFRAVTSETLEYLKWLRNLAGAVIK
;
A
#
# COMPACT_ATOMS: atom_id res chain seq x y z
N MET A 1 -23.44 4.83 -5.63
CA MET A 1 -22.01 5.18 -5.50
C MET A 1 -21.34 4.10 -4.66
N ALA A 2 -20.18 3.57 -5.05
CA ALA A 2 -19.52 2.51 -4.27
C ALA A 2 -18.90 3.07 -2.99
N THR A 3 -19.03 2.35 -1.87
CA THR A 3 -18.44 2.74 -0.58
C THR A 3 -16.91 2.66 -0.64
N LEU A 4 -16.23 3.30 0.32
CA LEU A 4 -14.76 3.23 0.39
C LEU A 4 -14.25 1.80 0.59
N GLU A 5 -14.96 0.98 1.37
CA GLU A 5 -14.64 -0.44 1.51
C GLU A 5 -14.75 -1.20 0.18
N GLN A 6 -15.81 -0.93 -0.60
CA GLN A 6 -15.97 -1.54 -1.93
C GLN A 6 -14.84 -1.13 -2.87
N GLN A 7 -14.38 0.13 -2.82
CA GLN A 7 -13.27 0.60 -3.63
C GLN A 7 -11.95 -0.07 -3.22
N ARG A 8 -11.66 -0.19 -1.92
CA ARG A 8 -10.47 -0.90 -1.41
C ARG A 8 -10.47 -2.35 -1.85
N ALA A 9 -11.60 -3.03 -1.67
CA ALA A 9 -11.77 -4.43 -2.04
C ALA A 9 -11.57 -4.64 -3.55
N ALA A 10 -12.19 -3.80 -4.39
CA ALA A 10 -12.06 -3.88 -5.85
C ALA A 10 -10.61 -3.66 -6.31
N HIS A 11 -9.95 -2.62 -5.81
CA HIS A 11 -8.55 -2.34 -6.14
C HIS A 11 -7.63 -3.47 -5.68
N ALA A 12 -7.77 -3.94 -4.43
CA ALA A 12 -6.98 -5.06 -3.92
C ALA A 12 -7.23 -6.35 -4.72
N TRP A 13 -8.48 -6.64 -5.10
CA TRP A 13 -8.83 -7.80 -5.92
C TRP A 13 -8.11 -7.81 -7.27
N GLU A 14 -8.07 -6.67 -7.95
CA GLU A 14 -7.32 -6.50 -9.20
C GLU A 14 -5.82 -6.73 -8.99
N LYS A 15 -5.24 -6.10 -7.95
CA LYS A 15 -3.78 -6.11 -7.75
C LYS A 15 -3.23 -7.44 -7.24
N VAL A 16 -4.04 -8.34 -6.70
CA VAL A 16 -3.56 -9.67 -6.26
C VAL A 16 -3.55 -10.73 -7.37
N GLN A 17 -4.17 -10.46 -8.52
CA GLN A 17 -4.23 -11.42 -9.62
C GLN A 17 -2.83 -11.69 -10.21
N GLY A 18 -2.52 -12.97 -10.43
CA GLY A 18 -1.27 -13.39 -11.07
C GLY A 18 0.00 -13.11 -10.25
N LYS A 19 -0.13 -12.74 -8.97
CA LYS A 19 1.02 -12.45 -8.10
C LYS A 19 1.67 -13.71 -7.54
N SER A 20 2.93 -13.57 -7.16
CA SER A 20 3.77 -14.63 -6.62
C SER A 20 3.46 -14.96 -5.15
N LYS A 21 3.91 -16.13 -4.69
CA LYS A 21 3.82 -16.52 -3.27
C LYS A 21 4.63 -15.58 -2.37
N GLU A 22 5.73 -15.04 -2.89
CA GLU A 22 6.57 -14.04 -2.23
C GLU A 22 5.78 -12.75 -2.00
N PHE A 23 5.02 -12.27 -3.01
CA PHE A 23 4.12 -11.12 -2.85
C PHE A 23 3.06 -11.37 -1.78
N LYS A 24 2.44 -12.57 -1.77
CA LYS A 24 1.47 -12.97 -0.72
C LYS A 24 2.07 -12.86 0.69
N ASN A 25 3.31 -13.33 0.88
CA ASN A 25 3.98 -13.27 2.17
C ASN A 25 4.30 -11.82 2.57
N LEU A 26 4.74 -10.99 1.62
CA LEU A 26 4.96 -9.56 1.84
C LEU A 26 3.67 -8.84 2.25
N ALA A 27 2.57 -9.06 1.51
CA ALA A 27 1.27 -8.46 1.80
C ALA A 27 0.76 -8.84 3.20
N LYS A 28 1.00 -10.08 3.66
CA LYS A 28 0.65 -10.52 5.02
C LYS A 28 1.43 -9.79 6.11
N GLY A 29 2.72 -9.55 5.90
CA GLY A 29 3.59 -8.86 6.86
C GLY A 29 3.48 -7.33 6.82
N ALA A 30 2.98 -6.76 5.71
CA ALA A 30 2.99 -5.33 5.47
C ALA A 30 2.30 -4.47 6.55
N PRO A 31 1.10 -4.82 7.07
CA PRO A 31 0.45 -4.02 8.11
C PRO A 31 1.32 -3.87 9.36
N ALA A 32 1.93 -4.97 9.82
CA ALA A 32 2.76 -4.97 11.02
C ALA A 32 4.01 -4.10 10.84
N LEU A 33 4.66 -4.16 9.67
CA LEU A 33 5.82 -3.32 9.39
C LEU A 33 5.46 -1.83 9.41
N VAL A 34 4.34 -1.45 8.78
CA VAL A 34 3.85 -0.06 8.79
C VAL A 34 3.49 0.40 10.20
N MET A 35 2.86 -0.44 11.02
CA MET A 35 2.51 -0.09 12.40
C MET A 35 3.75 0.12 13.29
N ASN A 36 4.78 -0.71 13.11
CA ASN A 36 5.97 -0.68 13.96
C ASN A 36 7.00 0.38 13.53
N ASN A 37 7.20 0.55 12.22
CA ASN A 37 8.25 1.40 11.66
C ASN A 37 7.72 2.69 11.02
N GLY A 38 6.41 2.83 10.87
CA GLY A 38 5.78 3.92 10.14
C GLY A 38 5.74 3.69 8.62
N LEU A 39 4.92 4.50 7.94
CA LEU A 39 4.67 4.38 6.50
C LEU A 39 5.92 4.65 5.66
N MET A 40 6.55 5.81 5.82
CA MET A 40 7.67 6.22 4.97
C MET A 40 8.90 5.29 5.09
N PRO A 41 9.35 4.88 6.29
CA PRO A 41 10.46 3.94 6.41
C PRO A 41 10.13 2.56 5.81
N SER A 42 8.88 2.10 5.93
CA SER A 42 8.44 0.83 5.34
C SER A 42 8.46 0.89 3.80
N LEU A 43 7.94 1.97 3.21
CA LEU A 43 8.00 2.19 1.76
C LEU A 43 9.44 2.24 1.24
N ALA A 44 10.33 2.95 1.95
CA ALA A 44 11.75 3.03 1.58
C ALA A 44 12.43 1.65 1.61
N PHE A 45 12.19 0.86 2.67
CA PHE A 45 12.73 -0.48 2.81
C PHE A 45 12.30 -1.43 1.68
N TRP A 46 11.02 -1.42 1.31
CA TRP A 46 10.55 -2.28 0.23
C TRP A 46 10.98 -1.80 -1.15
N GLN A 47 11.09 -0.49 -1.34
CA GLN A 47 11.58 0.09 -2.59
C GLN A 47 13.03 -0.31 -2.85
N ASP A 48 13.88 -0.21 -1.83
CA ASP A 48 15.30 -0.61 -1.90
C ASP A 48 15.46 -2.10 -2.25
N LYS A 49 14.64 -2.97 -1.65
CA LYS A 49 14.64 -4.41 -1.96
C LYS A 49 14.21 -4.77 -3.38
N GLY A 50 13.43 -3.92 -4.05
CA GLY A 50 12.93 -4.18 -5.39
C GLY A 50 12.11 -5.47 -5.52
N GLY A 51 12.00 -6.00 -6.75
CA GLY A 51 11.21 -7.22 -7.04
C GLY A 51 9.77 -7.15 -6.52
N ASN A 52 9.32 -8.21 -5.85
CA ASN A 52 7.99 -8.27 -5.23
C ASN A 52 7.80 -7.20 -4.12
N SER A 53 8.88 -6.74 -3.47
CA SER A 53 8.81 -5.66 -2.46
C SER A 53 8.54 -4.32 -3.13
N GLY A 54 9.25 -4.01 -4.21
CA GLY A 54 9.00 -2.82 -5.02
C GLY A 54 7.61 -2.86 -5.68
N GLU A 55 7.13 -4.03 -6.06
CA GLU A 55 5.76 -4.20 -6.55
C GLU A 55 4.71 -3.88 -5.48
N LEU A 56 4.91 -4.31 -4.23
CA LEU A 56 4.04 -3.93 -3.11
C LEU A 56 4.00 -2.40 -2.93
N VAL A 57 5.14 -1.72 -3.05
CA VAL A 57 5.21 -0.25 -2.99
C VAL A 57 4.35 0.37 -4.10
N ARG A 58 4.50 -0.08 -5.34
CA ARG A 58 3.69 0.43 -6.47
C ARG A 58 2.20 0.23 -6.23
N VAL A 59 1.78 -0.93 -5.72
CA VAL A 59 0.37 -1.20 -5.40
C VAL A 59 -0.18 -0.26 -4.33
N ILE A 60 0.59 0.00 -3.27
CA ILE A 60 0.20 0.93 -2.21
C ILE A 60 0.10 2.36 -2.76
N LEU A 61 1.12 2.82 -3.49
CA LEU A 61 1.16 4.18 -4.02
C LEU A 61 0.11 4.43 -5.11
N ASP A 62 -0.21 3.42 -5.93
CA ASP A 62 -1.33 3.48 -6.88
C ASP A 62 -2.65 3.73 -6.15
N TRP A 63 -2.95 2.97 -5.10
CA TRP A 63 -4.15 3.19 -4.27
C TRP A 63 -4.17 4.59 -3.67
N LEU A 64 -3.09 5.01 -3.01
CA LEU A 64 -3.02 6.32 -2.35
C LEU A 64 -3.13 7.48 -3.35
N SER A 65 -2.61 7.30 -4.56
CA SER A 65 -2.71 8.27 -5.66
C SER A 65 -4.14 8.39 -6.16
N GLN A 66 -4.85 7.27 -6.36
CA GLN A 66 -6.29 7.28 -6.71
C GLN A 66 -7.15 7.96 -5.64
N ARG A 67 -6.74 7.85 -4.36
CA ARG A 67 -7.36 8.54 -3.23
C ARG A 67 -6.94 10.00 -3.09
N LYS A 68 -6.05 10.51 -3.95
CA LYS A 68 -5.48 11.87 -3.90
C LYS A 68 -4.80 12.19 -2.57
N LEU A 69 -4.29 11.16 -1.89
CA LEU A 69 -3.59 11.30 -0.62
C LEU A 69 -2.10 11.57 -0.81
N VAL A 70 -1.54 11.10 -1.93
CA VAL A 70 -0.19 11.40 -2.41
C VAL A 70 -0.26 12.08 -3.77
N ALA A 71 0.81 12.75 -4.19
CA ALA A 71 0.85 13.48 -5.45
C ALA A 71 0.80 12.55 -6.69
N SER A 72 1.35 11.34 -6.58
CA SER A 72 1.44 10.38 -7.67
C SER A 72 1.74 8.97 -7.16
N SER A 73 1.63 7.97 -8.04
CA SER A 73 2.07 6.59 -7.79
C SER A 73 3.59 6.38 -7.93
N ASP A 74 4.32 7.36 -8.49
CA ASP A 74 5.79 7.36 -8.50
C ASP A 74 6.37 7.50 -7.08
N PHE A 75 7.38 6.68 -6.78
CA PHE A 75 7.98 6.61 -5.44
C PHE A 75 8.58 7.95 -4.98
N SER A 76 9.45 8.55 -5.79
CA SER A 76 10.16 9.78 -5.41
C SER A 76 9.19 10.92 -5.15
N SER A 77 8.23 11.09 -6.06
CA SER A 77 7.19 12.12 -5.98
C SER A 77 6.24 11.90 -4.80
N ALA A 78 5.85 10.64 -4.54
CA ALA A 78 5.05 10.28 -3.36
C ALA A 78 5.80 10.59 -2.07
N MET A 79 7.08 10.21 -1.95
CA MET A 79 7.90 10.43 -0.75
C MET A 79 8.08 11.93 -0.47
N VAL A 80 8.31 12.76 -1.49
CA VAL A 80 8.35 14.22 -1.33
C VAL A 80 7.00 14.77 -0.86
N SER A 81 5.89 14.25 -1.38
CA SER A 81 4.55 14.66 -0.96
C SER A 81 4.24 14.29 0.49
N LEU A 82 4.71 13.12 0.94
CA LEU A 82 4.56 12.64 2.32
C LEU A 82 5.42 13.44 3.29
N GLN A 83 6.67 13.73 2.91
CA GLN A 83 7.59 14.54 3.71
C GLN A 83 7.04 15.95 3.98
N LYS A 84 6.37 16.54 2.98
CA LYS A 84 5.78 17.88 3.07
C LYS A 84 4.35 17.89 3.63
N ALA A 85 3.78 16.72 3.92
CA ALA A 85 2.42 16.62 4.44
C ALA A 85 2.35 17.17 5.88
N ASP A 86 1.30 17.91 6.19
CA ASP A 86 1.01 18.26 7.57
C ASP A 86 0.68 17.01 8.41
N PRO A 87 0.75 17.08 9.76
CA PRO A 87 0.50 15.94 10.62
C PRO A 87 -0.89 15.29 10.46
N VAL A 88 -1.93 16.07 10.13
CA VAL A 88 -3.29 15.55 9.94
C VAL A 88 -3.35 14.73 8.66
N LYS A 89 -2.85 15.28 7.55
CA LYS A 89 -2.74 14.59 6.28
C LYS A 89 -1.88 13.34 6.41
N PHE A 90 -0.72 13.42 7.06
CA PHE A 90 0.17 12.28 7.23
C PHE A 90 -0.47 11.12 8.00
N ARG A 91 -1.22 11.43 9.08
CA ARG A 91 -2.02 10.42 9.80
C ARG A 91 -3.11 9.83 8.94
N ALA A 92 -3.81 10.65 8.15
CA ALA A 92 -4.85 10.18 7.23
C ALA A 92 -4.28 9.20 6.18
N VAL A 93 -3.12 9.51 5.58
CA VAL A 93 -2.47 8.61 4.63
C VAL A 93 -2.03 7.30 5.28
N THR A 94 -1.48 7.37 6.50
CA THR A 94 -1.07 6.18 7.25
C THR A 94 -2.26 5.29 7.60
N SER A 95 -3.35 5.90 8.10
CA SER A 95 -4.59 5.19 8.41
C SER A 95 -5.20 4.54 7.17
N GLU A 96 -5.27 5.27 6.05
CA GLU A 96 -5.78 4.72 4.79
C GLU A 96 -4.92 3.54 4.30
N THR A 97 -3.59 3.65 4.41
CA THR A 97 -2.69 2.56 4.04
C THR A 97 -2.97 1.31 4.85
N LEU A 98 -3.13 1.44 6.17
CA LEU A 98 -3.42 0.30 7.04
C LEU A 98 -4.78 -0.34 6.72
N GLU A 99 -5.83 0.46 6.49
CA GLU A 99 -7.14 -0.06 6.09
C GLU A 99 -7.09 -0.77 4.73
N TYR A 100 -6.37 -0.21 3.76
CA TYR A 100 -6.17 -0.86 2.46
C TYR A 100 -5.39 -2.17 2.58
N LEU A 101 -4.32 -2.21 3.38
CA LEU A 101 -3.52 -3.41 3.57
C LEU A 101 -4.30 -4.55 4.23
N LYS A 102 -5.39 -4.29 4.99
CA LYS A 102 -6.30 -5.34 5.47
C LYS A 102 -6.98 -6.08 4.30
N TRP A 103 -7.42 -5.36 3.28
CA TRP A 103 -8.00 -5.97 2.08
C TRP A 103 -6.94 -6.70 1.26
N LEU A 104 -5.81 -6.05 1.01
CA LEU A 104 -4.71 -6.63 0.23
C LEU A 104 -4.21 -7.94 0.85
N ARG A 105 -3.95 -7.97 2.17
CA ARG A 105 -3.44 -9.17 2.85
C ARG A 105 -4.43 -10.34 2.79
N ASN A 106 -5.72 -10.07 2.97
CA ASN A 106 -6.74 -11.12 3.08
C ASN A 106 -7.01 -11.71 1.69
N LEU A 107 -7.13 -10.86 0.67
CA LEU A 107 -7.32 -11.30 -0.71
C LEU A 107 -6.08 -11.96 -1.29
N ALA A 108 -4.88 -11.46 -1.00
CA ALA A 108 -3.63 -12.15 -1.37
C ALA A 108 -3.56 -13.55 -0.73
N GLY A 109 -4.02 -13.66 0.52
CA GLY A 109 -4.13 -14.94 1.22
C GLY A 109 -5.06 -15.95 0.54
N ALA A 110 -6.17 -15.46 -0.04
CA ALA A 110 -7.21 -16.28 -0.65
C ALA A 110 -6.95 -16.63 -2.13
N VAL A 111 -6.39 -15.70 -2.91
CA VAL A 111 -6.26 -15.83 -4.37
C VAL A 111 -4.94 -16.48 -4.78
N ILE A 112 -3.84 -16.10 -4.14
CA ILE A 112 -2.50 -16.57 -4.50
C ILE A 112 -2.27 -17.91 -3.83
N LYS A 113 -1.91 -18.95 -4.59
CA LYS A 113 -1.63 -20.30 -4.05
C LYS A 113 -0.29 -20.34 -3.32
#